data_AF-A0A8S3AV04-F1
#
_entry.id   AF-A0A8S3AV04-F1
#
_cell.length_a   1.000
_cell.length_b   1.000
_cell.length_c   1.000
_cell.angle_alpha   90.00
_cell.angle_beta   90.00
_cell.angle_gamma   90.00
#
_symmetry.space_group_name_H-M   'P 1'
#
loop_
_entity.id
_entity.type
_entity.pdbx_description
1 polymer ?
#
loop_
_entity_poly.entity_id
_entity_poly.type
_entity_poly.pdbx_seq_one_letter_code
_entity_poly.pdbx_strand_id
1 'polypeptide(L)'
;MENSYMKGDFQKVPMLVGCNANETSLLTCPLFNGTANTTQVQAFFKTIYNDSIINDIPNIYGSIFSCNSPLTYQNIVYSDYWAHCGSRRIASHFASHGLPSFLYTYDHVLPVTPSCVGVFHVAELLMLFPSLLPYLYPNYNFTDSEKQLSTNMILYWINFIRTSNPNASGNLTIWDSYHASFDNDFVLDTSLRMRNSY
;
A
#
# COMPACT_ATOMS: atom_id res chain seq x y z
N MET A 1 -15.67 -2.78 13.32
CA MET A 1 -15.62 -3.53 12.03
C MET A 1 -14.73 -4.77 12.14
N GLU A 2 -13.52 -4.64 12.70
CA GLU A 2 -12.59 -5.78 12.92
C GLU A 2 -13.24 -6.98 13.65
N ASN A 3 -13.99 -6.73 14.72
CA ASN A 3 -14.74 -7.78 15.44
C ASN A 3 -15.74 -8.56 14.56
N SER A 4 -16.32 -7.93 13.53
CA SER A 4 -17.25 -8.62 12.60
C SER A 4 -16.48 -9.54 11.65
N TYR A 5 -15.34 -9.07 11.11
CA TYR A 5 -14.48 -9.90 10.25
C TYR A 5 -13.89 -11.09 11.02
N MET A 6 -13.46 -10.87 12.26
CA MET A 6 -12.98 -11.94 13.15
C MET A 6 -14.03 -13.02 13.41
N LYS A 7 -15.27 -12.62 13.66
CA LYS A 7 -16.38 -13.55 13.96
C LYS A 7 -16.98 -14.20 12.73
N GLY A 8 -16.65 -13.73 11.55
CA GLY A 8 -17.28 -14.18 10.32
C GLY A 8 -18.59 -13.46 9.98
N ASP A 9 -18.96 -12.42 10.71
CA ASP A 9 -20.21 -11.64 10.55
C ASP A 9 -20.10 -10.64 9.39
N PHE A 10 -19.84 -11.13 8.19
CA PHE A 10 -19.69 -10.34 6.97
C PHE A 10 -20.09 -11.15 5.73
N GLN A 11 -20.36 -10.45 4.62
CA GLN A 11 -20.71 -11.08 3.36
C GLN A 11 -19.54 -11.91 2.81
N LYS A 12 -19.81 -13.16 2.47
CA LYS A 12 -18.80 -14.14 2.03
C LYS A 12 -18.52 -14.01 0.54
N VAL A 13 -17.80 -12.95 0.18
CA VAL A 13 -17.37 -12.65 -1.19
C VAL A 13 -15.84 -12.62 -1.28
N PRO A 14 -15.25 -13.00 -2.42
CA PRO A 14 -13.83 -12.82 -2.67
C PRO A 14 -13.41 -11.35 -2.54
N MET A 15 -12.18 -11.11 -2.14
CA MET A 15 -11.68 -9.75 -1.89
C MET A 15 -10.38 -9.47 -2.64
N LEU A 16 -10.27 -8.26 -3.19
CA LEU A 16 -9.01 -7.65 -3.64
C LEU A 16 -8.83 -6.38 -2.81
N VAL A 17 -7.73 -6.27 -2.08
CA VAL A 17 -7.44 -5.18 -1.14
C VAL A 17 -5.95 -4.86 -1.16
N GLY A 18 -5.57 -3.65 -0.80
CA GLY A 18 -4.17 -3.26 -0.75
C GLY A 18 -3.97 -1.82 -0.30
N CYS A 19 -2.77 -1.34 -0.52
CA CYS A 19 -2.35 0.02 -0.18
C CYS A 19 -1.15 0.44 -1.05
N ASN A 20 -0.81 1.72 -1.01
CA ASN A 20 0.40 2.30 -1.56
C ASN A 20 1.57 2.11 -0.57
N ALA A 21 2.81 2.05 -1.04
CA ALA A 21 3.97 1.81 -0.17
C ALA A 21 4.27 2.98 0.79
N ASN A 22 3.75 4.18 0.53
CA ASN A 22 3.98 5.37 1.35
C ASN A 22 2.70 6.21 1.51
N GLU A 23 1.64 5.61 2.04
CA GLU A 23 0.30 6.21 2.13
C GLU A 23 0.26 7.60 2.79
N THR A 24 1.07 7.81 3.83
CA THR A 24 0.89 9.02 4.67
C THR A 24 1.68 10.23 4.19
N SER A 25 2.54 10.07 3.18
CA SER A 25 3.47 11.13 2.73
C SER A 25 2.79 12.34 2.10
N LEU A 26 1.61 12.16 1.49
CA LEU A 26 0.83 13.27 0.94
C LEU A 26 0.41 14.27 2.04
N LEU A 27 0.24 13.78 3.27
CA LEU A 27 -0.06 14.60 4.44
C LEU A 27 1.21 15.09 5.15
N THR A 28 2.18 14.20 5.38
CA THR A 28 3.35 14.53 6.21
C THR A 28 4.36 15.40 5.47
N CYS A 29 4.56 15.22 4.15
CA CYS A 29 5.50 16.06 3.41
C CYS A 29 5.14 17.56 3.51
N PRO A 30 3.92 18.01 3.19
CA PRO A 30 3.58 19.43 3.33
C PRO A 30 3.59 19.90 4.79
N LEU A 31 3.20 19.05 5.75
CA LEU A 31 3.23 19.37 7.18
C LEU A 31 4.65 19.72 7.67
N PHE A 32 5.67 19.04 7.17
CA PHE A 32 7.07 19.25 7.55
C PHE A 32 7.88 19.97 6.47
N ASN A 33 7.24 20.54 5.45
CA ASN A 33 7.91 21.20 4.33
C ASN A 33 9.04 20.33 3.70
N GLY A 34 8.77 19.03 3.54
CA GLY A 34 9.67 18.06 2.92
C GLY A 34 10.75 17.46 3.83
N THR A 35 10.91 17.90 5.08
CA THR A 35 11.91 17.33 6.00
C THR A 35 11.55 17.50 7.47
N ALA A 36 11.83 16.51 8.31
CA ALA A 36 11.54 16.55 9.75
C ALA A 36 12.77 16.18 10.57
N ASN A 37 12.92 16.81 11.74
CA ASN A 37 13.87 16.37 12.77
C ASN A 37 13.21 15.36 13.75
N THR A 38 14.03 14.70 14.56
CA THR A 38 13.56 13.67 15.50
C THR A 38 12.54 14.20 16.52
N THR A 39 12.70 15.43 17.01
CA THR A 39 11.76 16.07 17.95
C THR A 39 10.39 16.25 17.32
N GLN A 40 10.33 16.69 16.05
CA GLN A 40 9.08 16.84 15.30
C GLN A 40 8.38 15.49 15.11
N VAL A 41 9.12 14.45 14.73
CA VAL A 41 8.57 13.09 14.57
C VAL A 41 8.04 12.54 15.90
N GLN A 42 8.78 12.70 16.99
CA GLN A 42 8.35 12.27 18.32
C GLN A 42 7.11 13.03 18.80
N ALA A 43 7.03 14.34 18.54
CA ALA A 43 5.87 15.14 18.85
C ALA A 43 4.65 14.67 18.05
N PHE A 44 4.82 14.34 16.77
CA PHE A 44 3.76 13.79 15.93
C PHE A 44 3.28 12.43 16.44
N PHE A 45 4.16 11.50 16.78
CA PHE A 45 3.73 10.21 17.33
C PHE A 45 2.92 10.34 18.62
N LYS A 46 3.25 11.32 19.48
CA LYS A 46 2.46 11.60 20.70
C LYS A 46 1.05 12.12 20.43
N THR A 47 0.75 12.62 19.24
CA THR A 47 -0.63 13.04 18.90
C THR A 47 -1.49 11.88 18.39
N ILE A 48 -0.87 10.78 17.96
CA ILE A 48 -1.57 9.66 17.30
C ILE A 48 -1.55 8.38 18.14
N TYR A 49 -0.46 8.17 18.89
CA TYR A 49 -0.21 6.95 19.63
C TYR A 49 -0.15 7.19 21.14
N ASN A 50 -0.50 6.17 21.91
CA ASN A 50 -0.28 6.15 23.34
C ASN A 50 1.18 5.78 23.67
N ASP A 51 1.59 6.00 24.92
CA ASP A 51 2.96 5.74 25.38
C ASP A 51 3.40 4.28 25.21
N SER A 52 2.48 3.31 25.34
CA SER A 52 2.81 1.88 25.14
C SER A 52 3.27 1.63 23.70
N ILE A 53 2.49 2.10 22.72
CA ILE A 53 2.82 1.96 21.30
C ILE A 53 4.12 2.71 20.98
N ILE A 54 4.28 3.93 21.51
CA ILE A 54 5.48 4.73 21.28
C ILE A 54 6.74 4.02 21.79
N ASN A 55 6.66 3.39 22.95
CA ASN A 55 7.78 2.64 23.53
C ASN A 55 8.10 1.34 22.76
N ASP A 56 7.12 0.75 22.07
CA ASP A 56 7.31 -0.47 21.28
C ASP A 56 7.76 -0.21 19.84
N ILE A 57 7.49 0.98 19.28
CA ILE A 57 7.89 1.34 17.90
C ILE A 57 9.36 1.00 17.62
N PRO A 58 10.34 1.37 18.47
CA PRO A 58 11.75 1.05 18.19
C PRO A 58 12.08 -0.44 18.20
N ASN A 59 11.27 -1.27 18.89
CA ASN A 59 11.46 -2.73 18.89
C ASN A 59 11.00 -3.37 17.58
N ILE A 60 10.04 -2.74 16.90
CA ILE A 60 9.46 -3.22 15.63
C ILE A 60 10.23 -2.67 14.43
N TYR A 61 10.48 -1.36 14.42
CA TYR A 61 11.04 -0.64 13.26
C TYR A 61 12.54 -0.30 13.40
N GLY A 62 13.14 -0.62 14.55
CA GLY A 62 14.49 -0.21 14.90
C GLY A 62 14.58 1.28 15.29
N SER A 63 15.80 1.78 15.38
CA SER A 63 16.04 3.19 15.73
C SER A 63 15.53 4.14 14.64
N ILE A 64 15.07 5.34 14.99
CA ILE A 64 14.71 6.40 14.03
C ILE A 64 15.84 6.77 13.05
N PHE A 65 17.07 6.44 13.41
CA PHE A 65 18.27 6.62 12.59
C PHE A 65 18.53 5.46 11.61
N SER A 66 17.68 4.43 11.57
CA SER A 66 17.77 3.32 10.61
C SER A 66 17.41 3.74 9.18
N CYS A 67 16.67 4.84 9.04
CA CYS A 67 16.26 5.39 7.76
C CYS A 67 17.12 6.60 7.36
N ASN A 68 17.14 6.90 6.05
CA ASN A 68 17.86 8.05 5.49
C ASN A 68 17.40 9.41 6.05
N SER A 69 16.16 9.49 6.56
CA SER A 69 15.66 10.69 7.24
C SER A 69 14.63 10.34 8.32
N PRO A 70 14.47 11.17 9.37
CA PRO A 70 13.40 10.99 10.35
C PRO A 70 12.00 11.04 9.74
N LEU A 71 11.79 11.84 8.69
CA LEU A 71 10.50 11.89 7.99
C LEU A 71 10.18 10.56 7.28
N THR A 72 11.18 9.91 6.68
CA THR A 72 11.02 8.57 6.08
C THR A 72 10.63 7.55 7.15
N TYR A 73 11.30 7.57 8.31
CA TYR A 73 10.94 6.70 9.44
C TYR A 73 9.50 6.94 9.90
N GLN A 74 9.10 8.21 10.06
CA GLN A 74 7.73 8.56 10.41
C GLN A 74 6.72 8.00 9.41
N ASN A 75 7.00 8.15 8.12
CA ASN A 75 6.12 7.71 7.05
C ASN A 75 5.97 6.18 6.98
N ILE A 76 7.03 5.42 7.25
CA ILE A 76 6.96 3.95 7.34
C ILE A 76 6.01 3.56 8.48
N VAL A 77 6.30 4.02 9.70
CA VAL A 77 5.52 3.68 10.90
C VAL A 77 4.06 4.12 10.75
N TYR A 78 3.83 5.31 10.22
CA TYR A 78 2.49 5.86 10.14
C TYR A 78 1.67 5.27 9.00
N SER A 79 2.29 4.95 7.85
CA SER A 79 1.60 4.25 6.75
C SER A 79 1.22 2.83 7.16
N ASP A 80 2.06 2.14 7.94
CA ASP A 80 1.74 0.81 8.45
C ASP A 80 0.51 0.83 9.36
N TYR A 81 0.49 1.75 10.31
CA TYR A 81 -0.68 1.95 11.17
C TYR A 81 -1.94 2.34 10.40
N TRP A 82 -1.82 3.28 9.45
CA TRP A 82 -2.96 3.89 8.78
C TRP A 82 -3.59 2.99 7.72
N ALA A 83 -2.78 2.18 7.01
CA ALA A 83 -3.24 1.40 5.88
C ALA A 83 -2.73 -0.05 5.86
N HIS A 84 -1.41 -0.28 5.89
CA HIS A 84 -0.88 -1.64 5.61
C HIS A 84 -1.37 -2.68 6.62
N CYS A 85 -1.31 -2.39 7.92
CA CYS A 85 -1.78 -3.31 8.95
C CYS A 85 -3.29 -3.59 8.82
N GLY A 86 -4.08 -2.59 8.39
CA GLY A 86 -5.51 -2.75 8.16
C GLY A 86 -5.81 -3.66 6.97
N SER A 87 -5.22 -3.37 5.81
CA SER A 87 -5.37 -4.17 4.59
C SER A 87 -4.94 -5.62 4.80
N ARG A 88 -3.81 -5.85 5.49
CA ARG A 88 -3.33 -7.19 5.86
C ARG A 88 -4.27 -7.93 6.80
N ARG A 89 -4.76 -7.28 7.86
CA ARG A 89 -5.69 -7.90 8.80
C ARG A 89 -6.99 -8.33 8.13
N ILE A 90 -7.56 -7.49 7.26
CA ILE A 90 -8.78 -7.85 6.52
C ILE A 90 -8.48 -9.02 5.56
N ALA A 91 -7.37 -8.99 4.82
CA ALA A 91 -6.98 -10.09 3.93
C ALA A 91 -6.83 -11.42 4.69
N SER A 92 -6.21 -11.37 5.86
CA SER A 92 -6.04 -12.51 6.76
C SER A 92 -7.36 -13.06 7.29
N HIS A 93 -8.29 -12.19 7.72
CA HIS A 93 -9.62 -12.63 8.16
C HIS A 93 -10.45 -13.27 7.04
N PHE A 94 -10.36 -12.78 5.81
CA PHE A 94 -11.05 -13.41 4.68
C PHE A 94 -10.44 -14.79 4.39
N ALA A 95 -9.11 -14.89 4.36
CA ALA A 95 -8.40 -16.15 4.15
C ALA A 95 -8.72 -17.17 5.26
N SER A 96 -8.78 -16.75 6.53
CA SER A 96 -9.11 -17.63 7.66
C SER A 96 -10.52 -18.21 7.61
N HIS A 97 -11.41 -17.58 6.82
CA HIS A 97 -12.77 -18.06 6.57
C HIS A 97 -12.89 -18.79 5.22
N GLY A 98 -11.77 -19.18 4.61
CA GLY A 98 -11.73 -19.94 3.36
C GLY A 98 -12.15 -19.15 2.12
N LEU A 99 -12.14 -17.81 2.20
CA LEU A 99 -12.44 -16.95 1.05
C LEU A 99 -11.15 -16.57 0.33
N PRO A 100 -11.14 -16.54 -1.02
CA PRO A 100 -10.04 -15.94 -1.77
C PRO A 100 -9.90 -14.46 -1.40
N SER A 101 -8.72 -14.08 -0.91
CA SER A 101 -8.32 -12.69 -0.72
C SER A 101 -7.02 -12.43 -1.46
N PHE A 102 -6.94 -11.31 -2.18
CA PHE A 102 -5.79 -10.91 -2.99
C PHE A 102 -5.27 -9.60 -2.44
N LEU A 103 -4.10 -9.66 -1.80
CA LEU A 103 -3.46 -8.49 -1.19
C LEU A 103 -2.42 -7.89 -2.13
N TYR A 104 -2.41 -6.57 -2.30
CA TYR A 104 -1.35 -5.86 -3.03
C TYR A 104 -0.68 -4.76 -2.22
N THR A 105 0.56 -4.43 -2.60
CA THR A 105 1.20 -3.15 -2.30
C THR A 105 1.58 -2.49 -3.62
N TYR A 106 1.06 -1.29 -3.89
CA TYR A 106 1.54 -0.47 -5.00
C TYR A 106 2.84 0.23 -4.59
N ASP A 107 3.90 0.05 -5.36
CA ASP A 107 5.27 0.43 -4.97
C ASP A 107 6.00 1.19 -6.09
N HIS A 108 5.24 1.72 -7.06
CA HIS A 108 5.81 2.46 -8.18
C HIS A 108 5.72 3.98 -7.97
N VAL A 109 6.88 4.63 -7.89
CA VAL A 109 6.98 6.10 -7.82
C VAL A 109 6.91 6.68 -9.23
N LEU A 110 5.93 7.56 -9.47
CA LEU A 110 5.93 8.38 -10.68
C LEU A 110 6.93 9.55 -10.51
N PRO A 111 7.94 9.70 -11.40
CA PRO A 111 8.95 10.75 -11.29
C PRO A 111 8.43 12.19 -11.31
N VAL A 112 7.20 12.41 -11.78
CA VAL A 112 6.56 13.74 -11.76
C VAL A 112 6.13 14.19 -10.36
N THR A 113 6.06 13.25 -9.42
CA THR A 113 5.64 13.52 -8.04
C THR A 113 6.79 14.14 -7.25
N PRO A 114 6.51 15.05 -6.28
CA PRO A 114 7.56 15.58 -5.41
C PRO A 114 8.36 14.47 -4.72
N SER A 115 9.68 14.64 -4.63
CA SER A 115 10.56 13.59 -4.09
C SER A 115 10.23 13.15 -2.65
N CYS A 116 9.66 14.06 -1.84
CA CYS A 116 9.25 13.76 -0.47
C CYS A 116 7.96 12.92 -0.36
N VAL A 117 7.13 12.85 -1.42
CA VAL A 117 5.87 12.09 -1.37
C VAL A 117 6.07 10.63 -1.79
N GLY A 118 6.87 10.35 -2.81
CA GLY A 118 7.10 8.98 -3.26
C GLY A 118 5.80 8.27 -3.68
N VAL A 119 5.54 7.07 -3.15
CA VAL A 119 4.33 6.28 -3.48
C VAL A 119 3.17 6.63 -2.55
N PHE A 120 2.63 7.83 -2.75
CA PHE A 120 1.67 8.46 -1.84
C PHE A 120 0.26 7.89 -1.94
N HIS A 121 -0.61 8.23 -0.97
CA HIS A 121 -2.03 7.87 -1.02
C HIS A 121 -2.68 8.33 -2.32
N VAL A 122 -3.45 7.44 -2.97
CA VAL A 122 -4.08 7.61 -4.29
C VAL A 122 -3.16 7.51 -5.52
N ALA A 123 -1.86 7.24 -5.35
CA ALA A 123 -0.93 7.16 -6.47
C ALA A 123 -1.29 6.06 -7.47
N GLU A 124 -1.80 4.92 -7.00
CA GLU A 124 -2.22 3.79 -7.84
C GLU A 124 -3.42 4.12 -8.74
N LEU A 125 -4.24 5.10 -8.35
CA LEU A 125 -5.40 5.52 -9.15
C LEU A 125 -4.97 6.12 -10.50
N LEU A 126 -3.78 6.71 -10.59
CA LEU A 126 -3.24 7.21 -11.85
C LEU A 126 -2.96 6.07 -12.83
N MET A 127 -2.60 4.89 -12.32
CA MET A 127 -2.40 3.69 -13.13
C MET A 127 -3.73 3.02 -13.52
N LEU A 128 -4.72 3.02 -12.62
CA LEU A 128 -6.05 2.44 -12.89
C LEU A 128 -6.90 3.32 -13.81
N PHE A 129 -6.71 4.64 -13.74
CA PHE A 129 -7.44 5.64 -14.50
C PHE A 129 -6.46 6.56 -15.23
N PRO A 130 -5.75 6.07 -16.25
CA PRO A 130 -4.71 6.84 -16.97
C PRO A 130 -5.25 8.11 -17.62
N SER A 131 -6.56 8.21 -17.84
CA SER A 131 -7.21 9.44 -18.32
C SER A 131 -7.13 10.61 -17.34
N LEU A 132 -6.87 10.37 -16.05
CA LEU A 132 -6.69 11.43 -15.04
C LEU A 132 -5.30 12.06 -15.11
N LEU A 133 -4.31 11.34 -15.64
CA LEU A 133 -2.90 11.75 -15.62
C LEU A 133 -2.67 13.14 -16.26
N PRO A 134 -3.21 13.46 -17.46
CA PRO A 134 -2.96 14.76 -18.09
C PRO A 134 -3.60 15.95 -17.34
N TYR A 135 -4.63 15.70 -16.52
CA TYR A 135 -5.27 16.76 -15.73
C TYR A 135 -4.45 17.14 -14.49
N LEU A 136 -3.76 16.17 -13.90
CA LEU A 136 -2.92 16.39 -12.71
C LEU A 136 -1.48 16.74 -13.09
N TYR A 137 -0.99 16.17 -14.19
CA TYR A 137 0.38 16.28 -14.67
C TYR A 137 0.41 16.47 -16.20
N PRO A 138 0.04 17.66 -16.71
CA PRO A 138 -0.17 17.90 -18.15
C PRO A 138 1.08 17.70 -19.03
N ASN A 139 2.27 17.75 -18.43
CA ASN A 139 3.54 17.60 -19.14
C ASN A 139 4.19 16.23 -18.92
N TYR A 140 3.47 15.29 -18.29
CA TYR A 140 3.98 13.96 -18.00
C TYR A 140 3.20 12.90 -18.78
N ASN A 141 3.95 12.01 -19.43
CA ASN A 141 3.41 10.83 -20.09
C ASN A 141 4.06 9.61 -19.48
N PHE A 142 3.28 8.54 -19.35
CA PHE A 142 3.83 7.26 -18.92
C PHE A 142 4.96 6.80 -19.83
N THR A 143 6.03 6.29 -19.21
CA THR A 143 7.03 5.47 -19.89
C THR A 143 6.40 4.18 -20.41
N ASP A 144 7.07 3.46 -21.31
CA ASP A 144 6.47 2.22 -21.84
C ASP A 144 6.30 1.15 -20.77
N SER A 145 7.19 1.09 -19.77
CA SER A 145 7.03 0.22 -18.60
C SER A 145 5.86 0.64 -17.71
N GLU A 146 5.64 1.94 -17.52
CA GLU A 146 4.47 2.46 -16.79
C GLU A 146 3.15 2.21 -17.53
N LYS A 147 3.11 2.36 -18.85
CA LYS A 147 1.94 1.99 -19.66
C LYS A 147 1.63 0.51 -19.54
N GLN A 148 2.66 -0.33 -19.54
CA GLN A 148 2.49 -1.76 -19.34
C GLN A 148 2.00 -2.10 -17.93
N LEU A 149 2.53 -1.45 -16.90
CA LEU A 149 2.05 -1.57 -15.52
C LEU A 149 0.58 -1.16 -15.40
N SER A 150 0.21 0.02 -15.92
CA SER A 150 -1.18 0.51 -15.96
C SER A 150 -2.10 -0.48 -16.67
N THR A 151 -1.70 -1.01 -17.83
CA THR A 151 -2.46 -2.03 -18.56
C THR A 151 -2.65 -3.30 -17.74
N ASN A 152 -1.59 -3.81 -17.12
CA ASN A 152 -1.64 -5.01 -16.29
C ASN A 152 -2.54 -4.81 -15.07
N MET A 153 -2.42 -3.68 -14.37
CA MET A 153 -3.30 -3.31 -13.26
C MET A 153 -4.76 -3.29 -13.69
N ILE A 154 -5.11 -2.59 -14.78
CA ILE A 154 -6.49 -2.55 -15.28
C ILE A 154 -6.99 -3.97 -15.60
N LEU A 155 -6.16 -4.83 -16.20
CA LEU A 155 -6.54 -6.21 -16.49
C LEU A 155 -6.77 -7.06 -15.23
N TYR A 156 -5.92 -6.96 -14.19
CA TYR A 156 -6.17 -7.66 -12.93
C TYR A 156 -7.51 -7.26 -12.31
N TRP A 157 -7.83 -5.95 -12.29
CA TRP A 157 -9.09 -5.46 -11.74
C TRP A 157 -10.30 -5.90 -12.58
N ILE A 158 -10.22 -5.84 -13.92
CA ILE A 158 -11.30 -6.32 -14.81
C ILE A 158 -11.51 -7.82 -14.63
N ASN A 159 -10.44 -8.61 -14.57
CA ASN A 159 -10.51 -10.05 -14.34
C ASN A 159 -11.19 -10.36 -13.01
N PHE A 160 -10.78 -9.68 -11.94
CA PHE A 160 -11.36 -9.85 -10.62
C PHE A 160 -12.85 -9.46 -10.59
N ILE A 161 -13.24 -8.33 -11.19
CA ILE A 161 -14.64 -7.90 -11.27
C ILE A 161 -15.50 -8.95 -12.00
N ARG A 162 -14.99 -9.54 -13.08
CA ARG A 162 -15.74 -10.48 -13.93
C ARG A 162 -15.82 -11.89 -13.36
N THR A 163 -14.79 -12.33 -12.65
CA THR A 163 -14.58 -13.76 -12.33
C THR A 163 -14.18 -14.03 -10.88
N SER A 164 -13.99 -12.98 -10.08
CA SER A 164 -13.41 -13.05 -8.74
C SER A 164 -11.99 -13.64 -8.68
N ASN A 165 -11.30 -13.70 -9.82
CA ASN A 165 -9.90 -14.14 -9.92
C ASN A 165 -9.11 -13.10 -10.75
N PRO A 166 -8.07 -12.44 -10.20
CA PRO A 166 -7.31 -11.44 -10.93
C PRO A 166 -6.51 -12.05 -12.11
N ASN A 167 -6.25 -13.35 -12.10
CA ASN A 167 -5.42 -14.05 -13.09
C ASN A 167 -6.23 -14.65 -14.26
N ALA A 168 -7.53 -14.35 -14.38
CA ALA A 168 -8.43 -15.08 -15.26
C ALA A 168 -8.10 -15.00 -16.76
N SER A 169 -7.49 -13.90 -17.21
CA SER A 169 -7.12 -13.72 -18.62
C SER A 169 -5.91 -12.79 -18.77
N GLY A 170 -5.26 -12.86 -19.93
CA GLY A 170 -4.02 -12.14 -20.20
C GLY A 170 -2.78 -12.93 -19.75
N ASN A 171 -1.64 -12.65 -20.39
CA ASN A 171 -0.36 -13.22 -19.99
C ASN A 171 0.21 -12.40 -18.82
N LEU A 172 -0.41 -12.54 -17.65
CA LEU A 172 -0.10 -11.79 -16.45
C LEU A 172 0.81 -12.58 -15.51
N THR A 173 1.65 -11.88 -14.76
CA THR A 173 2.34 -12.47 -13.61
C THR A 173 1.30 -12.99 -12.62
N ILE A 174 1.49 -14.20 -12.09
CA ILE A 174 0.50 -14.78 -11.20
C ILE A 174 0.44 -14.02 -9.88
N TRP A 175 -0.76 -13.59 -9.52
CA TRP A 175 -1.11 -13.02 -8.22
C TRP A 175 -1.78 -14.10 -7.38
N ASP A 176 -1.01 -14.71 -6.48
CA ASP A 176 -1.49 -15.74 -5.57
C ASP A 176 -2.43 -15.15 -4.51
N SER A 177 -3.39 -15.94 -4.04
CA SER A 177 -4.20 -15.56 -2.89
C SER A 177 -3.35 -15.39 -1.63
N TYR A 178 -3.80 -14.52 -0.73
CA TYR A 178 -3.18 -14.28 0.57
C TYR A 178 -3.20 -15.54 1.44
N HIS A 179 -2.08 -15.82 2.07
CA HIS A 179 -1.89 -16.89 3.04
C HIS A 179 -1.18 -16.34 4.28
N ALA A 180 -1.83 -16.46 5.43
CA ALA A 180 -1.32 -15.92 6.69
C ALA A 180 0.04 -16.49 7.11
N SER A 181 0.40 -17.71 6.69
CA SER A 181 1.71 -18.32 6.99
C SER A 181 2.86 -17.68 6.21
N PHE A 182 2.58 -17.09 5.04
CA PHE A 182 3.58 -16.43 4.21
C PHE A 182 3.51 -14.91 4.33
N ASP A 183 2.38 -14.38 4.82
CA ASP A 183 2.02 -12.96 4.78
C ASP A 183 2.27 -12.33 3.40
N ASN A 184 1.90 -13.07 2.35
CA ASN A 184 2.25 -12.71 0.99
C ASN A 184 1.39 -11.57 0.44
N ASP A 185 2.01 -10.71 -0.35
CA ASP A 185 1.34 -9.67 -1.12
C ASP A 185 1.89 -9.58 -2.55
N PHE A 186 1.11 -9.02 -3.45
CA PHE A 186 1.52 -8.76 -4.81
C PHE A 186 2.02 -7.32 -4.95
N VAL A 187 3.31 -7.17 -5.26
CA VAL A 187 3.92 -5.86 -5.44
C VAL A 187 3.64 -5.36 -6.84
N LEU A 188 2.85 -4.28 -6.92
CA LEU A 188 2.53 -3.58 -8.15
C LEU A 188 3.59 -2.51 -8.40
N ASP A 189 4.59 -2.92 -9.15
CA ASP A 189 5.63 -2.07 -9.74
C ASP A 189 5.90 -2.57 -11.17
N THR A 190 6.68 -1.82 -11.94
CA THR A 190 7.14 -2.20 -13.28
C THR A 190 7.78 -3.58 -13.31
N SER A 191 8.35 -4.03 -12.19
CA SER A 191 8.73 -5.43 -11.93
C SER A 191 7.71 -6.12 -11.01
N LEU A 192 6.58 -6.54 -11.58
CA LEU A 192 5.51 -7.26 -10.90
C LEU A 192 6.02 -8.54 -10.24
N ARG A 193 5.71 -8.74 -8.95
CA ARG A 193 6.18 -9.91 -8.19
C ARG A 193 5.30 -10.22 -6.98
N MET A 194 5.25 -11.49 -6.60
CA MET A 194 4.86 -11.88 -5.26
C MET A 194 5.99 -11.55 -4.28
N ARG A 195 5.63 -11.03 -3.10
CA ARG A 195 6.51 -10.87 -1.94
C ARG A 195 5.94 -11.69 -0.80
N ASN A 196 6.82 -12.36 -0.06
CA ASN A 196 6.49 -13.03 1.20
C ASN A 196 7.14 -12.25 2.35
N SER A 197 6.56 -12.34 3.54
CA SER A 197 7.11 -11.75 4.77
C SER A 197 7.40 -10.26 4.60
N TYR A 198 6.31 -9.48 4.52
CA TYR A 198 6.37 -8.02 4.51
C TYR A 198 7.24 -7.47 5.64
#